data_AF-A0A6J5JVP0-F1
#
_entry.id   AF-A0A6J5JVP0-F1
#
_cell.length_a   1.000
_cell.length_b   1.000
_cell.length_c   1.000
_cell.angle_alpha   90.00
_cell.angle_beta   90.00
_cell.angle_gamma   90.00
#
_symmetry.space_group_name_H-M   'P 1'
#
loop_
_entity.id
_entity.type
_entity.pdbx_description
1 polymer ?
#
loop_
_entity_poly.entity_id
_entity_poly.type
_entity_poly.pdbx_seq_one_letter_code
_entity_poly.pdbx_strand_id
1 'polypeptide(L)'
;MEQGIKRTQRDYSLAFKLSVVGQVEKGDLTYKEAQRRYGIQGRSTVLVWLRKHGLQDWADPSGRARSGSTMPKQDSKPLTPEQRIKELETQLREAQEKAALFEAVIDVMRKDYGITVKKPSGRSSRKSGSKS
;
A
#
# COMPACT_ATOMS: atom_id res chain seq x y z
N MET A 1 12.59 -45.62 -19.64
CA MET A 1 11.18 -45.60 -19.24
C MET A 1 11.13 -45.28 -17.75
N GLU A 2 11.06 -44.01 -17.37
CA GLU A 2 10.88 -43.66 -15.95
C GLU A 2 9.42 -43.90 -15.58
N GLN A 3 9.17 -44.97 -14.82
CA GLN A 3 7.85 -45.23 -14.27
C GLN A 3 7.46 -44.06 -13.38
N GLY A 4 6.40 -43.33 -13.76
CA GLY A 4 5.88 -42.22 -12.98
C GLY A 4 5.50 -42.72 -11.58
N ILE A 5 6.28 -42.34 -10.57
CA ILE A 5 6.01 -42.65 -9.17
C ILE A 5 4.62 -42.10 -8.85
N LYS A 6 3.67 -42.99 -8.56
CA LYS A 6 2.31 -42.62 -8.19
C LYS A 6 2.38 -41.77 -6.92
N ARG A 7 1.84 -40.56 -7.02
CA ARG A 7 1.76 -39.61 -5.92
C ARG A 7 0.82 -40.18 -4.84
N THR A 8 1.36 -40.47 -3.65
CA THR A 8 0.54 -40.83 -2.48
C THR A 8 -0.09 -39.56 -1.91
N GLN A 9 -1.35 -39.63 -1.47
CA GLN A 9 -1.97 -38.50 -0.76
C GLN A 9 -1.23 -38.29 0.55
N ARG A 10 -0.74 -37.07 0.78
CA ARG A 10 -0.03 -36.69 1.99
C ARG A 10 -0.68 -35.44 2.56
N ASP A 11 -1.36 -35.61 3.68
CA ASP A 11 -2.03 -34.52 4.37
C ASP A 11 -1.04 -33.81 5.28
N TYR A 12 -0.74 -32.56 4.94
CA TYR A 12 0.13 -31.71 5.74
C TYR A 12 -0.73 -30.90 6.73
N SER A 13 -0.38 -30.97 8.01
CA SER A 13 -1.04 -30.18 9.05
C SER A 13 -0.86 -28.67 8.82
N LEU A 14 -1.80 -27.86 9.30
CA LEU A 14 -1.72 -26.40 9.14
C LEU A 14 -0.47 -25.82 9.80
N ALA A 15 -0.13 -26.27 11.02
CA ALA A 15 1.06 -25.84 11.74
C ALA A 15 2.35 -26.10 10.93
N PHE A 16 2.43 -27.26 10.27
CA PHE A 16 3.55 -27.59 9.40
C PHE A 16 3.64 -26.64 8.20
N LYS A 17 2.51 -26.36 7.53
CA LYS A 17 2.46 -25.42 6.40
C LYS A 17 2.96 -24.03 6.80
N LEU A 18 2.50 -23.53 7.94
CA LEU A 18 2.89 -22.22 8.46
C LEU A 18 4.38 -22.17 8.83
N SER A 19 4.92 -23.22 9.45
CA SER A 19 6.36 -23.31 9.77
C SER A 19 7.23 -23.28 8.52
N VAL A 20 6.84 -24.01 7.48
CA VAL A 20 7.56 -24.01 6.20
C VAL A 20 7.48 -22.63 5.52
N VAL A 21 6.31 -22.00 5.52
CA VAL A 21 6.13 -20.65 4.95
C VAL A 21 6.98 -19.62 5.69
N GLY A 22 6.95 -19.60 7.03
CA GLY A 22 7.73 -18.65 7.82
C GLY A 22 9.25 -18.76 7.62
N GLN A 23 9.78 -19.98 7.46
CA GLN A 23 11.19 -20.19 7.14
C GLN A 23 11.56 -19.67 5.75
N VAL A 24 10.66 -19.81 4.77
CA VAL A 24 10.89 -19.32 3.42
C VAL A 24 10.80 -17.81 3.34
N GLU A 25 9.85 -17.19 4.05
CA GLU A 25 9.70 -15.73 4.11
C GLU A 25 10.84 -15.05 4.86
N LYS A 26 11.36 -15.70 5.91
CA LYS A 26 12.56 -15.24 6.62
C LYS A 26 13.83 -15.32 5.76
N GLY A 27 13.79 -16.09 4.67
CA GLY A 27 14.94 -16.31 3.78
C GLY A 27 15.91 -17.38 4.26
N ASP A 28 15.55 -18.17 5.29
CA ASP A 28 16.37 -19.28 5.79
C ASP A 28 16.48 -20.41 4.74
N LEU A 29 15.44 -20.58 3.90
CA LEU A 29 15.36 -21.58 2.84
C LEU A 29 14.63 -21.03 1.63
N THR A 30 15.05 -21.36 0.42
CA THR A 30 14.20 -21.16 -0.76
C THR A 30 13.07 -22.19 -0.80
N TYR A 31 11.97 -21.90 -1.49
CA TYR A 31 10.85 -22.85 -1.61
C TYR A 31 11.27 -24.21 -2.20
N LYS A 32 12.29 -24.24 -3.07
CA LYS A 32 12.85 -25.48 -3.66
C LYS A 32 13.66 -26.28 -2.63
N GLU A 33 14.39 -25.59 -1.76
CA GLU A 33 15.13 -26.23 -0.67
C GLU A 33 14.18 -26.74 0.40
N ALA A 34 13.16 -25.96 0.78
CA ALA A 34 12.10 -26.41 1.68
C ALA A 34 11.41 -27.67 1.14
N GLN A 35 11.10 -27.71 -0.16
CA GLN A 35 10.51 -28.89 -0.79
C GLN A 35 11.41 -30.14 -0.63
N ARG A 36 12.70 -30.03 -0.92
CA ARG A 36 13.66 -31.14 -0.81
C ARG A 36 13.88 -31.56 0.63
N ARG A 37 14.11 -30.59 1.53
CA ARG A 37 14.41 -30.80 2.94
C ARG A 37 13.27 -31.49 3.68
N TYR A 38 12.04 -31.12 3.36
CA TYR A 38 10.85 -31.67 4.01
C TYR A 38 10.18 -32.81 3.23
N GLY A 39 10.75 -33.24 2.09
CA GLY A 39 10.19 -34.32 1.28
C GLY A 39 8.79 -34.02 0.73
N ILE A 40 8.51 -32.75 0.39
CA ILE A 40 7.20 -32.33 -0.10
C ILE A 40 7.03 -32.83 -1.54
N GLN A 41 6.04 -33.70 -1.72
CA GLN A 41 5.84 -34.45 -2.97
C GLN A 41 5.49 -33.57 -4.19
N GLY A 42 4.83 -32.42 -3.98
CA GLY A 42 4.41 -31.53 -5.06
C GLY A 42 5.37 -30.37 -5.28
N ARG A 43 5.82 -30.21 -6.53
CA ARG A 43 6.76 -29.15 -6.95
C ARG A 43 6.25 -27.73 -6.70
N SER A 44 4.93 -27.54 -6.76
CA SER A 44 4.27 -26.25 -6.52
C SER A 44 3.60 -26.18 -5.14
N THR A 45 3.65 -27.24 -4.32
CA THR A 45 2.92 -27.29 -3.05
C THR A 45 3.38 -26.18 -2.10
N VAL A 46 4.69 -25.94 -1.99
CA VAL A 46 5.22 -24.85 -1.16
C VAL A 46 4.81 -23.48 -1.71
N LEU A 47 4.79 -23.29 -3.03
CA LEU A 47 4.33 -22.05 -3.66
C LEU A 47 2.83 -21.79 -3.42
N VAL A 48 2.01 -22.83 -3.42
CA VAL A 48 0.59 -22.73 -3.07
C VAL A 48 0.42 -22.33 -1.61
N TRP A 49 1.24 -22.87 -0.69
CA TRP A 49 1.19 -22.47 0.71
C TRP A 49 1.65 -21.04 0.90
N LEU A 50 2.71 -20.59 0.22
CA LEU A 50 3.15 -19.20 0.24
C LEU A 50 2.01 -18.28 -0.20
N ARG A 51 1.36 -18.56 -1.33
CA ARG A 51 0.23 -17.74 -1.80
C ARG A 51 -0.95 -17.70 -0.83
N LYS A 52 -1.23 -18.80 -0.13
CA LYS A 52 -2.39 -18.91 0.77
C LYS A 52 -2.11 -18.40 2.18
N HIS A 53 -0.88 -18.55 2.67
CA HIS A 53 -0.54 -18.40 4.08
C HIS A 53 0.58 -17.41 4.35
N GLY A 54 1.24 -16.90 3.33
CA GLY A 54 2.28 -15.91 3.54
C GLY A 54 1.73 -14.47 3.52
N LEU A 55 2.60 -13.53 3.85
CA LEU A 55 2.40 -12.09 3.97
C LEU A 55 2.71 -11.26 2.71
N GLN A 56 3.41 -11.82 1.72
CA GLN A 56 3.97 -11.13 0.56
C GLN A 56 3.22 -11.45 -0.75
N ASP A 57 2.03 -10.89 -0.93
CA ASP A 57 1.19 -10.86 -2.16
C ASP A 57 1.75 -11.56 -3.43
N TRP A 58 1.74 -12.89 -3.46
CA TRP A 58 2.13 -13.71 -4.63
C TRP A 58 0.99 -13.89 -5.65
N ALA A 59 0.05 -12.94 -5.68
CA ALA A 59 -1.21 -13.06 -6.43
C ALA A 59 -1.03 -12.83 -7.94
N ASP A 60 0.09 -12.25 -8.39
CA ASP A 60 0.34 -11.99 -9.81
C ASP A 60 1.38 -12.94 -10.42
N PRO A 61 0.98 -13.94 -11.22
CA PRO A 61 1.89 -14.82 -11.95
C PRO A 61 2.43 -14.22 -13.26
N SER A 62 2.01 -13.01 -13.67
CA SER A 62 2.36 -12.42 -14.97
C SER A 62 3.51 -11.40 -14.93
N GLY A 63 3.80 -10.83 -13.76
CA GLY A 63 4.96 -9.95 -13.58
C GLY A 63 6.17 -10.74 -13.12
N ARG A 64 7.14 -10.98 -14.01
CA ARG A 64 8.49 -11.45 -13.64
C ARG A 64 8.97 -10.65 -12.43
N ALA A 65 8.96 -11.25 -11.25
CA ALA A 65 9.62 -10.70 -10.08
C ALA A 65 11.11 -10.64 -10.42
N ARG A 66 11.51 -9.47 -10.92
CA ARG A 66 12.89 -9.14 -11.24
C ARG A 66 13.68 -9.36 -9.97
N SER A 67 14.81 -10.03 -10.15
CA SER A 67 15.95 -9.98 -9.26
C SER A 67 16.13 -8.59 -8.62
N GLY A 68 16.48 -8.59 -7.34
CA GLY A 68 17.06 -7.44 -6.66
C GLY A 68 16.05 -6.59 -5.88
N SER A 69 16.19 -6.64 -4.54
CA SER A 69 15.95 -5.48 -3.66
C SER A 69 14.76 -4.59 -4.01
N THR A 70 13.53 -5.05 -3.77
CA THR A 70 12.40 -4.13 -3.66
C THR A 70 11.60 -4.50 -2.43
N MET A 71 11.69 -3.62 -1.44
CA MET A 71 10.91 -3.54 -0.23
C MET A 71 9.46 -4.01 -0.46
N PRO A 72 8.86 -4.80 0.45
CA PRO A 72 7.43 -5.05 0.39
C PRO A 72 6.72 -3.70 0.49
N LYS A 73 6.01 -3.35 -0.58
CA LYS A 73 5.17 -2.17 -0.63
C LYS A 73 4.06 -2.39 0.40
N GLN A 74 4.25 -1.80 1.59
CA GLN A 74 3.27 -1.80 2.66
C GLN A 74 2.15 -0.83 2.31
N ASP A 75 1.32 -1.22 1.35
CA ASP A 75 0.01 -0.61 1.12
C ASP A 75 -0.94 -1.09 2.25
N SER A 76 -0.62 -0.75 3.51
CA SER A 76 -1.46 -0.92 4.73
C SER A 76 -0.71 -0.64 6.04
N LYS A 77 0.29 0.24 6.04
CA LYS A 77 0.65 0.95 7.28
C LYS A 77 -0.12 2.26 7.32
N PRO A 78 -0.89 2.57 8.38
CA PRO A 78 -1.36 3.94 8.56
C PRO A 78 -0.11 4.84 8.56
N LEU A 79 -0.11 5.90 7.74
CA LEU A 79 0.99 6.86 7.70
C LEU A 79 1.39 7.20 9.13
N THR A 80 2.68 7.06 9.44
CA THR A 80 3.20 7.50 10.74
C THR A 80 2.81 8.96 10.93
N PRO A 81 2.41 9.38 12.15
CA PRO A 81 1.89 10.73 12.40
C PRO A 81 2.82 11.84 11.88
N GLU A 82 4.13 11.62 11.91
CA GLU A 82 5.16 12.54 11.40
C GLU A 82 5.08 12.77 9.88
N GLN A 83 4.77 11.74 9.10
CA GLN A 83 4.64 11.87 7.63
C GLN A 83 3.42 12.72 7.28
N ARG A 84 2.33 12.55 8.03
CA ARG A 84 1.12 13.36 7.88
C ARG A 84 1.36 14.82 8.27
N ILE A 85 2.13 15.07 9.32
CA ILE A 85 2.50 16.42 9.75
C ILE A 85 3.29 17.12 8.64
N LYS A 86 4.32 16.47 8.09
CA LYS A 86 5.15 17.05 7.03
C LYS A 86 4.35 17.37 5.75
N GLU A 87 3.43 16.49 5.39
CA GLU A 87 2.55 16.73 4.24
C GLU A 87 1.63 17.94 4.48
N LEU A 88 1.01 18.02 5.67
CA LEU A 88 0.16 19.14 6.05
C LEU A 88 0.93 20.46 6.13
N GLU A 89 2.15 20.47 6.65
CA GLU A 89 3.02 21.65 6.67
C GLU A 89 3.35 22.14 5.24
N THR A 90 3.58 21.20 4.32
CA THR A 90 3.83 21.53 2.90
C THR A 90 2.60 22.16 2.27
N GLN A 91 1.41 21.56 2.49
CA GLN A 91 0.14 22.11 1.99
C GLN A 91 -0.16 23.51 2.57
N LEU A 92 0.14 23.71 3.86
CA LEU A 92 -0.05 25.00 4.53
C LEU A 92 0.86 26.06 3.92
N ARG A 93 2.13 25.74 3.68
CA ARG A 93 3.08 26.63 3.02
C ARG A 93 2.61 27.01 1.62
N GLU A 94 2.23 26.04 0.80
CA GLU A 94 1.71 26.31 -0.55
C GLU A 94 0.46 27.20 -0.53
N ALA A 95 -0.46 26.95 0.41
CA ALA A 95 -1.67 27.76 0.56
C ALA A 95 -1.35 29.20 0.99
N GLN A 96 -0.37 29.39 1.88
CA GLN A 96 0.09 30.71 2.31
C GLN A 96 0.79 31.46 1.18
N GLU A 97 1.66 30.80 0.42
CA GLU A 97 2.34 31.39 -0.74
C GLU A 97 1.33 31.81 -1.81
N LYS A 98 0.33 30.97 -2.11
CA LYS A 98 -0.79 31.32 -3.01
C LYS A 98 -1.60 32.50 -2.46
N ALA A 99 -1.93 32.53 -1.17
CA ALA A 99 -2.66 33.64 -0.55
C ALA A 99 -1.88 34.96 -0.63
N ALA A 100 -0.58 34.95 -0.34
CA ALA A 100 0.28 36.14 -0.43
C ALA A 100 0.34 36.68 -1.86
N LEU A 101 0.43 35.80 -2.86
CA LEU A 101 0.34 36.18 -4.27
C LEU A 101 -1.01 36.84 -4.58
N PHE A 102 -2.12 36.26 -4.14
CA PHE A 102 -3.45 36.84 -4.39
C PHE A 102 -3.62 38.20 -3.71
N GLU A 103 -3.14 38.38 -2.49
CA GLU A 103 -3.16 39.68 -1.81
C GLU A 103 -2.34 40.72 -2.58
N ALA A 104 -1.14 40.37 -3.04
CA ALA A 104 -0.32 41.27 -3.85
C ALA A 104 -1.01 41.68 -5.16
N VAL A 105 -1.67 40.74 -5.84
CA VAL A 105 -2.47 41.02 -7.04
C VAL A 105 -3.64 41.95 -6.73
N ILE A 106 -4.36 41.71 -5.63
CA ILE A 106 -5.47 42.57 -5.18
C ILE A 106 -4.98 43.99 -4.87
N ASP A 107 -3.81 44.13 -4.25
CA ASP A 107 -3.21 45.43 -3.94
C ASP A 107 -2.85 46.22 -5.19
N VAL A 108 -2.28 45.58 -6.21
CA VAL A 108 -2.02 46.20 -7.52
C VAL A 108 -3.34 46.63 -8.17
N MET A 109 -4.36 45.75 -8.18
CA MET A 109 -5.68 46.09 -8.73
C MET A 109 -6.35 47.27 -8.02
N ARG A 110 -6.16 47.39 -6.70
CA ARG A 110 -6.69 48.53 -5.93
C ARG A 110 -5.93 49.82 -6.25
N LYS A 111 -4.59 49.76 -6.32
CA LYS A 111 -3.72 50.93 -6.53
C LYS A 111 -3.81 51.49 -7.94
N ASP A 112 -3.75 50.62 -8.95
CA ASP A 112 -3.57 51.05 -10.35
C ASP A 112 -4.90 51.17 -11.09
N TYR A 113 -5.93 50.43 -10.67
CA TYR A 113 -7.22 50.37 -11.36
C TYR A 113 -8.41 50.81 -10.50
N GLY A 114 -8.22 51.10 -9.20
CA GLY A 114 -9.30 51.52 -8.30
C GLY A 114 -10.38 50.46 -8.08
N ILE A 115 -10.12 49.19 -8.44
CA ILE A 115 -11.11 48.11 -8.40
C ILE A 115 -11.23 47.60 -6.96
N THR A 116 -12.41 47.75 -6.36
CA THR A 116 -12.69 47.17 -5.03
C THR A 116 -13.19 45.73 -5.19
N VAL A 117 -12.32 44.76 -4.97
CA VAL A 117 -12.69 43.34 -4.91
C VAL A 117 -13.35 43.06 -3.56
N LYS A 118 -14.68 42.83 -3.56
CA LYS A 118 -15.41 42.41 -2.36
C LYS A 118 -15.23 40.91 -2.15
N LYS A 119 -14.80 40.51 -0.94
CA LYS A 119 -14.79 39.09 -0.53
C LYS A 119 -16.23 38.58 -0.56
N PRO A 120 -16.55 37.49 -1.28
CA PRO A 120 -17.91 36.98 -1.33
C PRO A 120 -18.30 36.52 0.08
N SER A 121 -19.26 37.22 0.69
CA SER A 121 -19.85 36.82 1.97
C SER A 121 -20.58 35.50 1.72
N GLY A 122 -20.04 34.40 2.26
CA GLY A 122 -20.60 33.06 2.10
C GLY A 122 -22.10 33.08 2.37
N ARG A 123 -22.87 32.51 1.43
CA ARG A 123 -24.33 32.37 1.56
C ARG A 123 -24.60 31.57 2.84
N SER A 124 -25.08 32.25 3.88
CA SER A 124 -25.49 31.62 5.14
C SER A 124 -26.54 30.57 4.79
N SER A 125 -26.15 29.30 4.87
CA SER A 125 -27.06 28.16 4.80
C SER A 125 -27.91 28.18 6.06
N ARG A 126 -29.01 28.94 6.03
CA ARG A 126 -30.04 28.85 7.06
C ARG A 126 -30.68 27.47 6.91
N LYS A 127 -30.26 26.54 7.75
CA LYS A 127 -30.93 25.25 7.95
C LYS A 127 -32.36 25.52 8.40
N SER A 128 -33.34 25.33 7.51
CA SER A 128 -34.75 25.35 7.90
C SER A 128 -34.97 24.15 8.82
N GLY A 129 -35.22 24.40 10.10
CA GLY A 129 -35.61 23.37 11.04
C GLY A 129 -36.95 22.79 10.64
N SER A 130 -36.98 21.50 10.32
CA SER A 130 -38.21 20.72 10.22
C SER A 130 -38.85 20.66 11.60
N LYS A 131 -40.09 21.16 11.72
CA LYS A 131 -40.93 21.04 12.91
C LYS A 131 -41.49 19.60 12.97
N SER A 132 -41.34 18.96 14.12
CA SER A 132 -42.07 17.75 14.53
C SER A 132 -43.51 18.09 14.93
#